data_AF-A0A1F1E6F8-F1
#
_entry.id   AF-A0A1F1E6F8-F1
#
_cell.length_a   1.000
_cell.length_b   1.000
_cell.length_c   1.000
_cell.angle_alpha   90.00
_cell.angle_beta   90.00
_cell.angle_gamma   90.00
#
_symmetry.space_group_name_H-M   'P 1'
#
loop_
_entity.id
_entity.type
_entity.pdbx_description
1 polymer ?
#
loop_
_entity_poly.entity_id
_entity_poly.type
_entity_poly.pdbx_seq_one_letter_code
_entity_poly.pdbx_strand_id
1 'polypeptide(L)'
;MAGKSLLVAGLGFGTAVGVALGALAIAPNMPSGGAGGDSSLREEFQKKAQNEEVLKAQADSSDSVLDKLAPVVVDGSLAQRPVLVISTGEASEGDVRAIRSLLKSADAEDAGEIKLTDEFYRQEGADKLLSLVTSALPAGAKLDSKKVDAGTHSGQALAAALLMDPKTTEPLASTKDRANLLQALRDAGYIDYEDGTILPAQAVVYVGGKGFPGYYTDQTVNFLEALDAAGGNTVVAARVEQAAEDRVIGKLREAKSAISTVDSIDRTTSRMAAVMAAKEQLDGGKGAYGAASSADAAAPSLPEDL
;
A
#
# COMPACT_ATOMS: atom_id res chain seq x y z
N MET A 1 33.96 52.64 -7.89
CA MET A 1 33.84 53.03 -6.48
C MET A 1 32.63 52.30 -5.91
N ALA A 2 32.75 51.80 -4.68
CA ALA A 2 31.98 50.72 -4.07
C ALA A 2 30.46 50.95 -3.90
N GLY A 3 29.72 49.84 -3.72
CA GLY A 3 28.37 49.83 -3.17
C GLY A 3 27.65 48.48 -3.27
N LYS A 4 27.97 47.54 -2.37
CA LYS A 4 27.19 46.31 -2.10
C LYS A 4 25.87 46.68 -1.40
N SER A 5 24.77 46.01 -1.72
CA SER A 5 23.66 45.77 -0.78
C SER A 5 22.84 44.56 -1.21
N LEU A 6 22.81 43.57 -0.32
CA LEU A 6 21.99 42.36 -0.34
C LEU A 6 20.63 42.72 0.29
N LEU A 7 19.52 42.37 -0.35
CA LEU A 7 18.21 42.35 0.30
C LEU A 7 17.55 41.00 0.03
N VAL A 8 17.49 40.18 1.08
CA VAL A 8 16.62 39.02 1.22
C VAL A 8 15.31 39.52 1.84
N ALA A 9 14.21 39.29 1.14
CA ALA A 9 12.84 39.31 1.66
C ALA A 9 12.09 38.27 0.80
N GLY A 10 11.52 37.17 1.29
CA GLY A 10 10.87 36.96 2.57
C GLY A 10 9.41 37.42 2.45
N LEU A 11 8.53 36.60 1.86
CA LEU A 11 7.05 36.68 1.82
C LEU A 11 6.55 35.61 0.82
N GLY A 12 5.54 34.77 1.05
CA GLY A 12 4.69 34.54 2.20
C GLY A 12 3.74 33.36 1.88
N PHE A 13 3.66 32.36 2.76
CA PHE A 13 2.59 31.36 2.70
C PHE A 13 1.51 31.77 3.70
N GLY A 14 0.47 32.40 3.20
CA GLY A 14 -0.65 32.85 4.01
C GLY A 14 -1.94 32.83 3.21
N THR A 15 -2.52 31.64 3.02
CA THR A 15 -3.93 31.49 2.60
C THR A 15 -4.44 30.09 2.91
N ALA A 16 -4.96 29.90 4.12
CA ALA A 16 -5.99 28.90 4.45
C ALA A 16 -6.69 29.16 5.81
N VAL A 17 -6.21 30.09 6.64
CA VAL A 17 -6.78 30.41 7.96
C VAL A 17 -7.87 31.51 7.89
N GLY A 18 -8.07 32.15 6.74
CA GLY A 18 -8.86 33.38 6.62
C GLY A 18 -10.38 33.24 6.73
N VAL A 19 -10.95 32.04 6.62
CA VAL A 19 -12.43 31.90 6.55
C VAL A 19 -13.07 31.67 7.92
N ALA A 20 -12.38 31.06 8.88
CA ALA A 20 -12.95 30.81 10.21
C ALA A 20 -12.93 32.05 11.13
N LEU A 21 -12.00 32.99 10.91
CA LEU A 21 -11.91 34.22 11.72
C LEU A 21 -12.93 35.30 11.32
N GLY A 22 -13.52 35.22 10.12
CA GLY A 22 -14.48 36.23 9.63
C GLY A 22 -15.85 36.17 10.30
N ALA A 23 -16.26 35.02 10.84
CA ALA A 23 -17.57 34.84 11.46
C ALA A 23 -17.63 35.37 12.91
N LEU A 24 -16.50 35.56 13.58
CA LEU A 24 -16.43 36.02 14.98
C LEU A 24 -16.26 37.54 15.13
N ALA A 25 -15.97 38.26 14.05
CA ALA A 25 -15.72 39.70 14.09
C ALA A 25 -17.00 40.57 13.99
N ILE A 26 -18.17 39.98 13.71
CA ILE A 26 -19.43 40.73 13.50
C ILE A 26 -20.54 40.19 14.42
N ALA A 27 -20.39 40.31 15.74
CA ALA A 27 -21.52 40.45 16.68
C ALA A 27 -21.04 40.61 18.14
N PRO A 28 -20.50 41.76 18.57
CA PRO A 28 -20.29 42.02 19.99
C PRO A 28 -21.57 42.65 20.57
N ASN A 29 -22.56 41.81 20.92
CA ASN A 29 -23.50 42.03 22.03
C ASN A 29 -24.66 41.03 21.98
N MET A 30 -24.50 39.89 22.63
CA MET A 30 -25.62 39.21 23.29
C MET A 30 -25.18 38.82 24.71
N PRO A 31 -25.74 39.45 25.76
CA PRO A 31 -25.50 39.06 27.13
C PRO A 31 -26.53 38.00 27.55
N SER A 32 -26.17 36.72 27.50
CA SER A 32 -26.76 35.68 28.36
C SER A 32 -26.06 34.33 28.19
N GLY A 33 -25.30 33.93 29.20
CA GLY A 33 -25.16 32.53 29.63
C GLY A 33 -24.23 31.63 28.83
N GLY A 34 -23.01 31.41 29.35
CA GLY A 34 -22.19 30.22 29.02
C GLY A 34 -20.93 30.48 28.20
N ALA A 35 -19.99 31.30 28.68
CA ALA A 35 -18.72 31.57 27.99
C ALA A 35 -17.47 31.23 28.83
N GLY A 36 -17.55 30.20 29.70
CA GLY A 36 -16.43 29.74 30.52
C GLY A 36 -15.84 28.38 30.11
N GLY A 37 -16.39 27.70 29.11
CA GLY A 37 -16.03 26.32 28.74
C GLY A 37 -15.13 26.16 27.51
N ASP A 38 -14.74 27.26 26.85
CA ASP A 38 -14.24 27.21 25.47
C ASP A 38 -12.76 27.64 25.30
N SER A 39 -12.16 28.30 26.29
CA SER A 39 -10.75 28.73 26.22
C SER A 39 -9.79 27.56 26.40
N SER A 40 -10.04 26.68 27.36
CA SER A 40 -9.20 25.51 27.65
C SER A 40 -9.21 24.49 26.51
N LEU A 41 -10.37 24.25 25.90
CA LEU A 41 -10.48 23.38 24.72
C LEU A 41 -9.69 23.96 23.54
N ARG A 42 -9.81 25.26 23.25
CA ARG A 42 -9.04 25.91 22.18
C ARG A 42 -7.54 25.87 22.43
N GLU A 43 -7.09 26.11 23.66
CA GLU A 43 -5.68 25.97 24.04
C GLU A 43 -5.18 24.53 23.88
N GLU A 44 -5.99 23.53 24.28
CA GLU A 44 -5.64 22.12 24.11
C GLU A 44 -5.56 21.72 22.64
N PHE A 45 -6.52 22.17 21.80
CA PHE A 45 -6.48 21.97 20.36
C PHE A 45 -5.26 22.62 19.71
N GLN A 46 -4.93 23.87 20.08
CA GLN A 46 -3.74 24.55 19.57
C GLN A 46 -2.46 23.81 19.95
N LYS A 47 -2.37 23.35 21.21
CA LYS A 47 -1.23 22.56 21.68
C LYS A 47 -1.10 21.22 20.95
N LYS A 48 -2.22 20.52 20.72
CA LYS A 48 -2.24 19.27 19.94
C LYS A 48 -1.81 19.50 18.49
N ALA A 49 -2.34 20.53 17.84
CA ALA A 49 -1.97 20.89 16.46
C ALA A 49 -0.48 21.26 16.35
N GLN A 50 0.04 22.05 17.29
CA GLN A 50 1.47 22.38 17.33
C GLN A 50 2.34 21.14 17.56
N ASN A 51 1.94 20.26 18.47
CA ASN A 51 2.66 19.01 18.72
C ASN A 51 2.66 18.11 17.47
N GLU A 52 1.54 18.02 16.75
CA GLU A 52 1.44 17.27 15.50
C GLU A 52 2.37 17.83 14.43
N GLU A 53 2.43 19.16 14.28
CA GLU A 53 3.34 19.82 13.35
C GLU A 53 4.81 19.54 13.69
N VAL A 54 5.18 19.60 14.98
CA VAL A 54 6.55 19.29 15.44
C VAL A 54 6.89 17.83 15.18
N LEU A 55 6.00 16.89 15.52
CA LEU A 55 6.22 15.46 15.28
C LEU A 55 6.35 15.17 13.79
N LYS A 56 5.48 15.76 12.96
CA LYS A 56 5.58 15.66 11.51
C LYS A 56 6.92 16.17 11.00
N ALA A 57 7.36 17.34 11.43
CA ALA A 57 8.65 17.90 10.99
C ALA A 57 9.85 17.04 11.40
N GLN A 58 9.85 16.49 12.62
CA GLN A 58 10.90 15.56 13.09
C GLN A 58 10.90 14.27 12.28
N ALA A 59 9.71 13.76 11.98
CA ALA A 59 9.54 12.55 11.21
C ALA A 59 10.02 12.82 9.76
N ASP A 60 9.61 13.91 9.12
CA ASP A 60 10.03 14.26 7.75
C ASP A 60 11.56 14.49 7.68
N SER A 61 12.16 15.06 8.74
CA SER A 61 13.62 15.18 8.85
C SER A 61 14.31 13.81 8.91
N SER A 62 13.76 12.86 9.66
CA SER A 62 14.29 11.49 9.74
C SER A 62 14.18 10.79 8.38
N ASP A 63 13.04 10.92 7.72
CA ASP A 63 12.80 10.34 6.40
C ASP A 63 13.79 10.89 5.37
N SER A 64 14.15 12.18 5.42
CA SER A 64 15.13 12.75 4.49
C SER A 64 16.53 12.13 4.56
N VAL A 65 16.90 11.57 5.72
CA VAL A 65 18.15 10.82 5.90
C VAL A 65 17.94 9.39 5.41
N LEU A 66 16.83 8.76 5.80
CA LEU A 66 16.49 7.39 5.41
C LEU A 66 16.30 7.24 3.91
N ASP A 67 15.82 8.26 3.19
CA ASP A 67 15.68 8.25 1.73
C ASP A 67 17.02 7.99 1.02
N LYS A 68 18.13 8.37 1.65
CA LYS A 68 19.48 8.12 1.15
C LYS A 68 20.04 6.76 1.56
N LEU A 69 19.61 6.25 2.71
CA LEU A 69 20.10 4.99 3.27
C LEU A 69 19.30 3.78 2.80
N ALA A 70 17.99 3.93 2.59
CA ALA A 70 17.10 2.84 2.23
C ALA A 70 17.55 2.10 0.95
N PRO A 71 17.98 2.78 -0.14
CA PRO A 71 18.54 2.08 -1.30
C PRO A 71 19.78 1.24 -0.98
N VAL A 72 20.65 1.72 -0.08
CA VAL A 72 21.86 0.99 0.35
C VAL A 72 21.49 -0.23 1.20
N VAL A 73 20.48 -0.10 2.06
CA VAL A 73 20.04 -1.19 2.93
C VAL A 73 19.45 -2.35 2.14
N VAL A 74 18.73 -2.05 1.05
CA VAL A 74 18.06 -3.09 0.24
C VAL A 74 18.91 -3.58 -0.93
N ASP A 75 20.08 -2.98 -1.16
CA ASP A 75 20.94 -3.24 -2.33
C ASP A 75 21.20 -4.73 -2.55
N GLY A 76 20.96 -5.20 -3.79
CA GLY A 76 21.14 -6.60 -4.19
C GLY A 76 20.27 -7.64 -3.47
N SER A 77 19.42 -7.26 -2.52
CA SER A 77 18.69 -8.20 -1.66
C SER A 77 17.68 -9.06 -2.42
N LEU A 78 17.20 -8.62 -3.59
CA LEU A 78 16.22 -9.29 -4.44
C LEU A 78 16.79 -9.65 -5.83
N ALA A 79 18.11 -9.73 -5.98
CA ALA A 79 18.75 -10.08 -7.24
C ALA A 79 18.15 -11.37 -7.85
N GLN A 80 17.79 -11.31 -9.14
CA GLN A 80 17.20 -12.42 -9.92
C GLN A 80 15.83 -12.89 -9.41
N ARG A 81 15.12 -12.08 -8.62
CA ARG A 81 13.77 -12.37 -8.15
C ARG A 81 12.77 -11.49 -8.93
N PRO A 82 11.93 -12.07 -9.79
CA PRO A 82 10.80 -11.36 -10.40
C PRO A 82 9.79 -10.92 -9.34
N VAL A 83 9.58 -9.62 -9.21
CA VAL A 83 8.62 -9.03 -8.25
C VAL A 83 7.56 -8.23 -8.99
N LEU A 84 6.30 -8.57 -8.76
CA LEU A 84 5.15 -7.85 -9.29
C LEU A 84 4.61 -6.89 -8.23
N VAL A 85 4.25 -5.67 -8.65
CA VAL A 85 3.51 -4.74 -7.79
C VAL A 85 2.03 -4.76 -8.17
N ILE A 86 1.16 -4.97 -7.18
CA ILE A 86 -0.30 -4.79 -7.35
C ILE A 86 -0.71 -3.57 -6.54
N SER A 87 -1.27 -2.55 -7.17
CA SER A 87 -1.72 -1.33 -6.49
C SER A 87 -3.24 -1.21 -6.50
N THR A 88 -3.84 -0.53 -5.52
CA THR A 88 -5.27 -0.18 -5.57
C THR A 88 -5.52 1.18 -6.21
N GLY A 89 -6.75 1.42 -6.67
CA GLY A 89 -7.21 2.70 -7.18
C GLY A 89 -6.88 3.89 -6.27
N GLU A 90 -6.95 3.66 -4.97
CA GLU A 90 -6.72 4.63 -3.91
C GLU A 90 -5.26 4.73 -3.44
N ALA A 91 -4.38 3.86 -3.92
CA ALA A 91 -2.97 3.90 -3.55
C ALA A 91 -2.33 5.20 -4.06
N SER A 92 -1.55 5.86 -3.20
CA SER A 92 -0.79 7.04 -3.61
C SER A 92 0.24 6.63 -4.65
N GLU A 93 0.21 7.26 -5.83
CA GLU A 93 1.22 7.01 -6.86
C GLU A 93 2.65 7.28 -6.36
N GLY A 94 2.81 8.21 -5.40
CA GLY A 94 4.09 8.49 -4.78
C GLY A 94 4.62 7.30 -3.99
N ASP A 95 3.75 6.60 -3.25
CA ASP A 95 4.14 5.42 -2.46
C ASP A 95 4.47 4.24 -3.38
N VAL A 96 3.65 4.02 -4.42
CA VAL A 96 3.88 2.97 -5.43
C VAL A 96 5.21 3.20 -6.15
N ARG A 97 5.47 4.42 -6.64
CA ARG A 97 6.75 4.75 -7.30
C ARG A 97 7.94 4.58 -6.37
N ALA A 98 7.82 4.98 -5.11
CA ALA A 98 8.90 4.85 -4.14
C ALA A 98 9.20 3.38 -3.83
N ILE A 99 8.19 2.53 -3.66
CA ILE A 99 8.37 1.07 -3.50
C ILE A 99 9.03 0.47 -4.74
N ARG A 100 8.55 0.79 -5.96
CA ARG A 100 9.17 0.32 -7.21
C ARG A 100 10.63 0.77 -7.35
N SER A 101 10.96 1.99 -6.92
CA SER A 101 12.33 2.49 -6.90
C SER A 101 13.23 1.73 -5.92
N LEU A 102 12.70 1.33 -4.76
CA LEU A 102 13.42 0.52 -3.79
C LEU A 102 13.57 -0.93 -4.26
N LEU A 103 12.55 -1.53 -4.88
CA LEU A 103 12.65 -2.84 -5.53
C LEU A 103 13.74 -2.86 -6.60
N LYS A 104 13.82 -1.80 -7.42
CA LYS A 104 14.91 -1.63 -8.39
C LYS A 104 16.28 -1.51 -7.72
N SER A 105 16.36 -0.77 -6.62
CA SER A 105 17.62 -0.66 -5.85
C SER A 105 18.02 -2.00 -5.24
N ALA A 106 17.06 -2.87 -4.95
CA ALA A 106 17.28 -4.23 -4.48
C ALA A 106 17.63 -5.24 -5.58
N ASP A 107 17.86 -4.79 -6.83
CA ASP A 107 18.08 -5.65 -8.00
C ASP A 107 16.95 -6.64 -8.30
N ALA A 108 15.71 -6.34 -7.86
CA ALA A 108 14.54 -7.13 -8.24
C ALA A 108 14.31 -7.04 -9.77
N GLU A 109 13.95 -8.17 -10.38
CA GLU A 109 13.48 -8.17 -11.76
C GLU A 109 12.05 -7.59 -11.80
N ASP A 110 11.82 -6.54 -12.59
CA ASP A 110 10.51 -5.88 -12.69
C ASP A 110 9.53 -6.80 -13.43
N ALA A 111 8.60 -7.42 -12.69
CA ALA A 111 7.54 -8.24 -13.26
C ALA A 111 6.28 -7.43 -13.64
N GLY A 112 6.37 -6.09 -13.55
CA GLY A 112 5.34 -5.14 -13.94
C GLY A 112 4.54 -4.59 -12.76
N GLU A 113 3.52 -3.78 -13.12
CA GLU A 113 2.57 -3.22 -12.18
C GLU A 113 1.14 -3.44 -12.70
N ILE A 114 0.27 -3.93 -11.81
CA ILE A 114 -1.17 -4.04 -12.07
C ILE A 114 -1.91 -3.15 -11.08
N LYS A 115 -2.74 -2.24 -11.59
CA LYS A 115 -3.64 -1.43 -10.78
C LYS A 115 -5.01 -2.08 -10.73
N LEU A 116 -5.47 -2.46 -9.53
CA LEU A 116 -6.86 -2.84 -9.28
C LEU A 116 -7.70 -1.58 -9.20
N THR A 117 -8.67 -1.44 -10.09
CA THR A 117 -9.53 -0.25 -10.16
C THR A 117 -10.60 -0.29 -9.08
N ASP A 118 -11.31 0.81 -8.88
CA ASP A 118 -12.45 0.86 -7.95
C ASP A 118 -13.53 -0.16 -8.32
N GLU A 119 -13.70 -0.47 -9.62
CA GLU A 119 -14.65 -1.46 -10.13
C GLU A 119 -14.38 -2.86 -9.58
N PHE A 120 -13.11 -3.19 -9.29
CA PHE A 120 -12.73 -4.44 -8.65
C PHE A 120 -13.45 -4.63 -7.31
N TYR A 121 -13.70 -3.55 -6.58
CA TYR A 121 -14.21 -3.58 -5.21
C TYR A 121 -15.72 -3.28 -5.10
N ARG A 122 -16.43 -3.19 -6.23
CA ARG A 122 -17.87 -2.91 -6.23
C ARG A 122 -18.67 -4.19 -6.06
N GLN A 123 -19.54 -4.19 -5.05
CA GLN A 123 -20.41 -5.32 -4.79
C GLN A 123 -21.35 -5.61 -5.97
N GLU A 124 -21.79 -4.57 -6.69
CA GLU A 124 -22.64 -4.72 -7.88
C GLU A 124 -21.93 -5.41 -9.05
N GLY A 125 -20.59 -5.32 -9.09
CA GLY A 125 -19.74 -5.93 -10.12
C GLY A 125 -19.27 -7.34 -9.79
N ALA A 126 -19.55 -7.85 -8.60
CA ALA A 126 -18.97 -9.10 -8.07
C ALA A 126 -19.31 -10.33 -8.91
N ASP A 127 -20.58 -10.51 -9.30
CA ASP A 127 -21.02 -11.67 -10.09
C ASP A 127 -20.41 -11.65 -11.49
N LYS A 128 -20.26 -10.45 -12.07
CA LYS A 128 -19.61 -10.27 -13.37
C LYS A 128 -18.12 -10.58 -13.28
N LEU A 129 -17.44 -10.11 -12.23
CA LEU A 129 -16.03 -10.44 -11.97
C LEU A 129 -15.85 -11.95 -11.84
N LEU A 130 -16.69 -12.61 -11.04
CA LEU A 130 -16.70 -14.06 -10.83
C LEU A 130 -16.87 -14.83 -12.14
N SER A 131 -17.86 -14.45 -12.95
CA SER A 131 -18.11 -15.07 -14.25
C SER A 131 -16.94 -14.90 -15.21
N LEU A 132 -16.32 -13.72 -15.22
CA LEU A 132 -15.20 -13.39 -16.08
C LEU A 132 -13.95 -14.21 -15.72
N VAL A 133 -13.56 -14.25 -14.44
CA VAL A 133 -12.38 -15.02 -14.00
C VAL A 133 -12.58 -16.53 -14.17
N THR A 134 -13.82 -17.01 -14.06
CA THR A 134 -14.15 -18.41 -14.34
C THR A 134 -14.02 -18.72 -15.83
N SER A 135 -14.46 -17.82 -16.70
CA SER A 135 -14.46 -18.01 -18.16
C SER A 135 -13.06 -17.87 -18.79
N ALA A 136 -12.23 -17.00 -18.20
CA ALA A 136 -10.87 -16.72 -18.66
C ALA A 136 -9.79 -17.42 -17.82
N LEU A 137 -10.17 -18.43 -17.03
CA LEU A 137 -9.27 -19.15 -16.14
C LEU A 137 -8.13 -19.84 -16.93
N PRO A 138 -6.85 -19.67 -16.55
CA PRO A 138 -5.74 -20.35 -17.19
C PRO A 138 -5.88 -21.88 -17.16
N ALA A 139 -5.36 -22.55 -18.18
CA ALA A 139 -5.42 -24.01 -18.28
C ALA A 139 -4.72 -24.67 -17.08
N GLY A 140 -5.38 -25.66 -16.47
CA GLY A 140 -4.86 -26.40 -15.32
C GLY A 140 -5.06 -25.72 -13.96
N ALA A 141 -5.45 -24.44 -13.94
CA ALA A 141 -5.84 -23.77 -12.71
C ALA A 141 -7.17 -24.31 -12.16
N LYS A 142 -7.35 -24.19 -10.84
CA LYS A 142 -8.55 -24.65 -10.14
C LYS A 142 -9.07 -23.54 -9.24
N LEU A 143 -10.39 -23.38 -9.26
CA LEU A 143 -11.10 -22.50 -8.35
C LEU A 143 -11.71 -23.32 -7.21
N ASP A 144 -11.81 -22.72 -6.03
CA ASP A 144 -12.42 -23.37 -4.87
C ASP A 144 -13.93 -23.56 -5.11
N SER A 145 -14.43 -24.78 -4.88
CA SER A 145 -15.85 -25.10 -5.09
C SER A 145 -16.75 -24.75 -3.91
N LYS A 146 -16.18 -24.45 -2.73
CA LYS A 146 -16.87 -24.10 -1.49
C LYS A 146 -16.83 -22.60 -1.22
N LYS A 147 -15.71 -21.93 -1.53
CA LYS A 147 -15.56 -20.48 -1.45
C LYS A 147 -15.73 -19.87 -2.84
N VAL A 148 -16.96 -19.43 -3.13
CA VAL A 148 -17.36 -18.90 -4.45
C VAL A 148 -17.53 -17.38 -4.47
N ASP A 149 -16.88 -16.67 -3.55
CA ASP A 149 -16.88 -15.21 -3.55
C ASP A 149 -15.88 -14.65 -4.58
N ALA A 150 -16.19 -13.44 -5.07
CA ALA A 150 -15.39 -12.78 -6.10
C ALA A 150 -13.95 -12.52 -5.67
N GLY A 151 -13.69 -12.25 -4.38
CA GLY A 151 -12.34 -12.06 -3.84
C GLY A 151 -11.51 -13.34 -3.99
N THR A 152 -12.01 -14.45 -3.46
CA THR A 152 -11.31 -15.74 -3.54
C THR A 152 -11.03 -16.16 -4.99
N HIS A 153 -12.03 -16.14 -5.87
CA HIS A 153 -11.85 -16.62 -7.25
C HIS A 153 -10.97 -15.70 -8.10
N SER A 154 -11.07 -14.38 -7.91
CA SER A 154 -10.17 -13.45 -8.59
C SER A 154 -8.73 -13.61 -8.10
N GLY A 155 -8.52 -13.84 -6.80
CA GLY A 155 -7.20 -14.13 -6.24
C GLY A 155 -6.60 -15.41 -6.83
N GLN A 156 -7.38 -16.48 -6.91
CA GLN A 156 -6.94 -17.76 -7.51
C GLN A 156 -6.63 -17.63 -9.00
N ALA A 157 -7.49 -16.95 -9.77
CA ALA A 157 -7.30 -16.78 -11.20
C ALA A 157 -6.07 -15.91 -11.51
N LEU A 158 -5.92 -14.78 -10.80
CA LEU A 158 -4.76 -13.91 -10.95
C LEU A 158 -3.49 -14.59 -10.46
N ALA A 159 -3.53 -15.38 -9.39
CA ALA A 159 -2.39 -16.16 -8.95
C ALA A 159 -1.91 -17.14 -10.02
N ALA A 160 -2.84 -17.91 -10.60
CA ALA A 160 -2.53 -18.85 -11.66
C ALA A 160 -1.95 -18.17 -12.90
N ALA A 161 -2.41 -16.96 -13.22
CA ALA A 161 -1.90 -16.21 -14.36
C ALA A 161 -0.54 -15.55 -14.11
N LEU A 162 -0.31 -15.04 -12.91
CA LEU A 162 0.78 -14.12 -12.59
C LEU A 162 1.96 -14.77 -11.88
N LEU A 163 1.77 -15.89 -11.16
CA LEU A 163 2.81 -16.43 -10.29
C LEU A 163 3.62 -17.53 -10.95
N MET A 164 4.80 -17.77 -10.38
CA MET A 164 5.68 -18.89 -10.68
C MET A 164 5.49 -19.97 -9.60
N ASP A 165 5.67 -21.23 -9.99
CA ASP A 165 5.64 -22.34 -9.03
C ASP A 165 6.79 -22.18 -8.02
N PRO A 166 6.53 -22.20 -6.70
CA PRO A 166 7.58 -21.98 -5.69
C PRO A 166 8.70 -23.05 -5.68
N LYS A 167 8.48 -24.22 -6.28
CA LYS A 167 9.44 -25.33 -6.31
C LYS A 167 10.20 -25.41 -7.61
N THR A 168 9.51 -25.26 -8.75
CA THR A 168 10.14 -25.38 -10.07
C THR A 168 10.61 -24.05 -10.63
N THR A 169 10.11 -22.93 -10.11
CA THR A 169 10.30 -21.58 -10.66
C THR A 169 9.85 -21.46 -12.11
N GLU A 170 8.92 -22.32 -12.54
CA GLU A 170 8.29 -22.20 -13.85
C GLU A 170 6.99 -21.38 -13.74
N PRO A 171 6.62 -20.59 -14.77
CA PRO A 171 5.35 -19.88 -14.78
C PRO A 171 4.15 -20.83 -14.64
N LEU A 172 3.17 -20.49 -13.80
CA LEU A 172 1.96 -21.30 -13.61
C LEU A 172 1.02 -21.28 -14.82
N ALA A 173 1.12 -20.24 -15.66
CA ALA A 173 0.35 -20.10 -16.89
C ALA A 173 1.22 -19.79 -18.10
N SER A 174 0.73 -20.22 -19.26
CA SER A 174 1.30 -19.81 -20.54
C SER A 174 1.17 -18.29 -20.74
N THR A 175 2.08 -17.69 -21.52
CA THR A 175 1.99 -16.25 -21.87
C THR A 175 0.64 -15.90 -22.49
N LYS A 176 0.06 -16.80 -23.29
CA LYS A 176 -1.25 -16.60 -23.92
C LYS A 176 -2.38 -16.59 -22.89
N ASP A 177 -2.39 -17.54 -21.95
CA ASP A 177 -3.46 -17.61 -20.95
C ASP A 177 -3.40 -16.43 -19.98
N ARG A 178 -2.19 -16.04 -19.56
CA ARG A 178 -1.98 -14.81 -18.77
C ARG A 178 -2.52 -13.59 -19.52
N ALA A 179 -2.14 -13.40 -20.79
CA ALA A 179 -2.60 -12.27 -21.59
C ALA A 179 -4.14 -12.26 -21.74
N ASN A 180 -4.75 -13.41 -22.01
CA ASN A 180 -6.21 -13.52 -22.15
C ASN A 180 -6.96 -13.10 -20.89
N LEU A 181 -6.54 -13.58 -19.71
CA LEU A 181 -7.17 -13.20 -18.43
C LEU A 181 -7.00 -11.71 -18.15
N LEU A 182 -5.78 -11.20 -18.29
CA LEU A 182 -5.49 -9.80 -18.00
C LEU A 182 -6.23 -8.86 -18.95
N GLN A 183 -6.28 -9.20 -20.25
CA GLN A 183 -7.04 -8.42 -21.23
C GLN A 183 -8.55 -8.44 -20.93
N ALA A 184 -9.11 -9.61 -20.60
CA ALA A 184 -10.52 -9.72 -20.23
C ALA A 184 -10.87 -8.85 -19.00
N LEU A 185 -10.03 -8.88 -17.95
CA LEU A 185 -10.21 -8.06 -16.76
C LEU A 185 -10.09 -6.55 -17.06
N ARG A 186 -9.13 -6.17 -17.91
CA ARG A 186 -8.93 -4.77 -18.32
C ARG A 186 -10.09 -4.25 -19.17
N ASP A 187 -10.53 -5.01 -20.16
CA ASP A 187 -11.68 -4.67 -21.02
C ASP A 187 -12.98 -4.52 -20.20
N ALA A 188 -13.10 -5.29 -19.12
CA ALA A 188 -14.21 -5.18 -18.18
C ALA A 188 -14.06 -4.05 -17.15
N GLY A 189 -12.89 -3.40 -17.10
CA GLY A 189 -12.60 -2.25 -16.25
C GLY A 189 -12.10 -2.57 -14.85
N TYR A 190 -11.80 -3.84 -14.53
CA TYR A 190 -11.40 -4.28 -13.18
C TYR A 190 -9.93 -4.02 -12.87
N ILE A 191 -9.07 -4.02 -13.89
CA ILE A 191 -7.64 -3.77 -13.74
C ILE A 191 -7.14 -2.82 -14.82
N ASP A 192 -5.98 -2.21 -14.58
CA ASP A 192 -5.20 -1.53 -15.61
C ASP A 192 -3.72 -1.91 -15.48
N TYR A 193 -3.02 -1.94 -16.61
CA TYR A 193 -1.60 -2.27 -16.70
C TYR A 193 -1.01 -1.78 -18.03
N GLU A 194 0.31 -1.69 -18.09
CA GLU A 194 1.03 -1.33 -19.30
C GLU A 194 1.24 -2.55 -20.21
N ASP A 195 0.95 -2.40 -21.50
CA ASP A 195 1.02 -3.53 -22.45
C ASP A 195 2.45 -4.08 -22.55
N GLY A 196 2.56 -5.42 -22.50
CA GLY A 196 3.84 -6.11 -22.65
C GLY A 196 4.79 -6.01 -21.46
N THR A 197 4.36 -5.45 -20.32
CA THR A 197 5.21 -5.33 -19.12
C THR A 197 5.00 -6.44 -18.09
N ILE A 198 3.86 -7.14 -18.13
CA ILE A 198 3.52 -8.13 -17.09
C ILE A 198 4.22 -9.47 -17.35
N LEU A 199 5.13 -9.82 -16.45
CA LEU A 199 5.86 -11.09 -16.43
C LEU A 199 5.40 -11.96 -15.25
N PRO A 200 5.67 -13.28 -15.28
CA PRO A 200 5.50 -14.14 -14.12
C PRO A 200 6.35 -13.66 -12.94
N ALA A 201 5.81 -13.71 -11.72
CA ALA A 201 6.43 -13.21 -10.51
C ALA A 201 6.65 -14.32 -9.48
N GLN A 202 7.75 -14.21 -8.73
CA GLN A 202 8.03 -15.04 -7.56
C GLN A 202 7.51 -14.42 -6.27
N ALA A 203 7.40 -13.10 -6.21
CA ALA A 203 6.80 -12.36 -5.10
C ALA A 203 5.85 -11.26 -5.60
N VAL A 204 4.88 -10.93 -4.75
CA VAL A 204 3.94 -9.83 -4.98
C VAL A 204 4.03 -8.84 -3.84
N VAL A 205 4.21 -7.55 -4.18
CA VAL A 205 4.02 -6.45 -3.23
C VAL A 205 2.70 -5.77 -3.57
N TYR A 206 1.71 -6.00 -2.71
CA TYR A 206 0.42 -5.32 -2.79
C TYR A 206 0.49 -3.97 -2.07
N VAL A 207 0.17 -2.88 -2.77
CA VAL A 207 0.20 -1.52 -2.25
C VAL A 207 -1.22 -0.97 -2.14
N GLY A 208 -1.71 -0.87 -0.90
CA GLY A 208 -3.06 -0.43 -0.57
C GLY A 208 -3.15 1.06 -0.25
N GLY A 209 -4.25 1.69 -0.71
CA GLY A 209 -4.68 3.01 -0.28
C GLY A 209 -5.38 3.02 1.08
N LYS A 210 -6.26 4.02 1.28
CA LYS A 210 -7.00 4.20 2.54
C LYS A 210 -8.04 3.10 2.80
N GLY A 211 -8.68 2.58 1.76
CA GLY A 211 -9.67 1.50 1.84
C GLY A 211 -10.89 1.81 2.70
N PHE A 212 -11.84 0.88 2.71
CA PHE A 212 -13.10 0.97 3.47
C PHE A 212 -13.36 -0.32 4.25
N PRO A 213 -13.98 -0.27 5.44
CA PRO A 213 -14.37 -1.47 6.15
C PRO A 213 -15.56 -2.16 5.46
N GLY A 214 -15.88 -3.38 5.88
CA GLY A 214 -16.97 -4.17 5.28
C GLY A 214 -16.54 -4.83 3.98
N TYR A 215 -17.39 -4.76 2.95
CA TYR A 215 -17.22 -5.53 1.71
C TYR A 215 -15.84 -5.35 1.05
N TYR A 216 -15.34 -4.10 0.97
CA TYR A 216 -13.99 -3.83 0.43
C TYR A 216 -12.91 -4.61 1.18
N THR A 217 -12.91 -4.53 2.51
CA THR A 217 -11.93 -5.25 3.34
C THR A 217 -12.07 -6.76 3.15
N ASP A 218 -13.29 -7.30 3.25
CA ASP A 218 -13.52 -8.75 3.18
C ASP A 218 -13.11 -9.33 1.82
N GLN A 219 -13.48 -8.64 0.74
CA GLN A 219 -13.07 -9.02 -0.60
C GLN A 219 -11.55 -8.95 -0.77
N THR A 220 -10.90 -7.90 -0.26
CA THR A 220 -9.44 -7.73 -0.37
C THR A 220 -8.69 -8.80 0.41
N VAL A 221 -9.14 -9.12 1.63
CA VAL A 221 -8.55 -10.20 2.43
C VAL A 221 -8.67 -11.54 1.71
N ASN A 222 -9.87 -11.89 1.22
CA ASN A 222 -10.07 -13.13 0.49
C ASN A 222 -9.23 -13.20 -0.79
N PHE A 223 -9.12 -12.09 -1.52
CA PHE A 223 -8.27 -11.96 -2.70
C PHE A 223 -6.80 -12.23 -2.36
N LEU A 224 -6.28 -11.58 -1.32
CA LEU A 224 -4.88 -11.69 -0.91
C LEU A 224 -4.55 -13.08 -0.37
N GLU A 225 -5.42 -13.68 0.46
CA GLU A 225 -5.23 -15.05 0.96
C GLU A 225 -5.24 -16.07 -0.18
N ALA A 226 -6.14 -15.90 -1.16
CA ALA A 226 -6.21 -16.75 -2.34
C ALA A 226 -4.98 -16.60 -3.25
N LEU A 227 -4.46 -15.36 -3.39
CA LEU A 227 -3.24 -15.07 -4.12
C LEU A 227 -2.02 -15.73 -3.45
N ASP A 228 -1.90 -15.55 -2.14
CA ASP A 228 -0.78 -16.06 -1.35
C ASP A 228 -0.76 -17.58 -1.29
N ALA A 229 -1.92 -18.24 -1.21
CA ALA A 229 -2.01 -19.70 -1.17
C ALA A 229 -1.38 -20.40 -2.39
N ALA A 230 -1.23 -19.70 -3.52
CA ALA A 230 -0.64 -20.23 -4.74
C ALA A 230 0.86 -19.93 -4.91
N GLY A 231 1.36 -18.80 -4.39
CA GLY A 231 2.77 -18.38 -4.57
C GLY A 231 3.58 -18.23 -3.28
N GLY A 232 2.93 -18.01 -2.13
CA GLY A 232 3.54 -17.98 -0.80
C GLY A 232 4.38 -16.75 -0.43
N ASN A 233 4.53 -15.79 -1.35
CA ASN A 233 5.41 -14.63 -1.17
C ASN A 233 4.66 -13.31 -1.43
N THR A 234 3.54 -13.11 -0.72
CA THR A 234 2.76 -11.87 -0.79
C THR A 234 3.03 -10.94 0.39
N VAL A 235 3.44 -9.70 0.10
CA VAL A 235 3.56 -8.61 1.07
C VAL A 235 2.42 -7.61 0.87
N VAL A 236 1.74 -7.24 1.95
CA VAL A 236 0.67 -6.23 1.93
C VAL A 236 1.16 -4.96 2.61
N ALA A 237 1.34 -3.90 1.83
CA ALA A 237 1.88 -2.63 2.28
C ALA A 237 0.80 -1.53 2.12
N ALA A 238 0.40 -0.85 3.20
CA ALA A 238 -0.64 0.18 3.14
C ALA A 238 -0.46 1.27 4.20
N ARG A 239 -1.35 2.28 4.21
CA ARG A 239 -1.32 3.36 5.21
C ARG A 239 -1.67 2.84 6.62
N VAL A 240 -1.27 3.58 7.65
CA VAL A 240 -1.41 3.15 9.07
C VAL A 240 -2.86 2.81 9.45
N GLU A 241 -3.84 3.47 8.83
CA GLU A 241 -5.26 3.24 9.07
C GLU A 241 -5.70 1.82 8.71
N GLN A 242 -5.00 1.15 7.79
CA GLN A 242 -5.29 -0.23 7.42
C GLN A 242 -4.94 -1.24 8.51
N ALA A 243 -4.18 -0.84 9.54
CA ALA A 243 -3.84 -1.69 10.68
C ALA A 243 -4.95 -1.78 11.74
N ALA A 244 -6.04 -1.02 11.60
CA ALA A 244 -7.22 -1.16 12.47
C ALA A 244 -7.89 -2.53 12.29
N GLU A 245 -8.52 -3.05 13.35
CA GLU A 245 -9.05 -4.43 13.44
C GLU A 245 -10.05 -4.77 12.31
N ASP A 246 -10.83 -3.80 11.84
CA ASP A 246 -11.83 -3.97 10.79
C ASP A 246 -11.28 -3.73 9.36
N ARG A 247 -9.96 -3.58 9.22
CA ARG A 247 -9.26 -3.27 7.96
C ARG A 247 -8.32 -4.39 7.51
N VAL A 248 -7.80 -4.28 6.30
CA VAL A 248 -7.10 -5.39 5.62
C VAL A 248 -5.88 -5.87 6.42
N ILE A 249 -4.97 -4.96 6.80
CA ILE A 249 -3.78 -5.34 7.58
C ILE A 249 -4.19 -5.86 8.97
N GLY A 250 -5.14 -5.19 9.63
CA GLY A 250 -5.63 -5.63 10.94
C GLY A 250 -6.19 -7.06 10.93
N LYS A 251 -7.06 -7.38 9.97
CA LYS A 251 -7.62 -8.72 9.79
C LYS A 251 -6.58 -9.78 9.47
N LEU A 252 -5.63 -9.48 8.59
CA LEU A 252 -4.54 -10.41 8.24
C LEU A 252 -3.66 -10.73 9.45
N ARG A 253 -3.35 -9.72 10.28
CA ARG A 253 -2.58 -9.88 11.52
C ARG A 253 -3.35 -10.68 12.57
N GLU A 254 -4.63 -10.38 12.77
CA GLU A 254 -5.50 -11.12 13.71
C GLU A 254 -5.62 -12.60 13.32
N ALA A 255 -5.78 -12.87 12.02
CA ALA A 255 -5.84 -14.23 11.48
C ALA A 255 -4.48 -14.96 11.49
N LYS A 256 -3.38 -14.29 11.87
CA LYS A 256 -2.01 -14.81 11.82
C LYS A 256 -1.63 -15.37 10.45
N SER A 257 -2.03 -14.64 9.41
CA SER A 257 -1.82 -15.01 8.01
C SER A 257 -0.34 -15.33 7.69
N ALA A 258 -0.10 -16.07 6.60
CA ALA A 258 1.25 -16.26 6.04
C ALA A 258 1.80 -15.00 5.35
N ILE A 259 0.91 -14.06 5.04
CA ILE A 259 1.20 -12.78 4.38
C ILE A 259 1.95 -11.85 5.34
N SER A 260 3.10 -11.33 4.90
CA SER A 260 3.78 -10.24 5.60
C SER A 260 3.00 -8.93 5.41
N THR A 261 2.88 -8.14 6.47
CA THR A 261 2.10 -6.89 6.44
C THR A 261 2.96 -5.70 6.82
N VAL A 262 2.80 -4.58 6.12
CA VAL A 262 3.54 -3.35 6.38
C VAL A 262 2.59 -2.17 6.39
N ASP A 263 2.42 -1.53 7.53
CA ASP A 263 1.62 -0.31 7.64
C ASP A 263 2.48 0.95 7.52
N SER A 264 1.84 2.13 7.44
CA SER A 264 2.51 3.43 7.41
C SER A 264 3.44 3.65 6.20
N ILE A 265 3.09 3.13 5.01
CA ILE A 265 3.92 3.23 3.78
C ILE A 265 4.15 4.67 3.26
N ASP A 266 3.55 5.67 3.88
CA ASP A 266 3.88 7.07 3.66
C ASP A 266 5.22 7.47 4.27
N ARG A 267 5.77 6.62 5.14
CA ARG A 267 7.08 6.75 5.76
C ARG A 267 8.12 5.95 4.99
N THR A 268 9.33 6.49 4.88
CA THR A 268 10.43 5.81 4.16
C THR A 268 10.82 4.49 4.80
N THR A 269 10.82 4.42 6.14
CA THR A 269 11.08 3.18 6.88
C THR A 269 10.14 2.05 6.45
N SER A 270 8.85 2.33 6.33
CA SER A 270 7.85 1.32 5.95
C SER A 270 7.97 0.91 4.48
N ARG A 271 8.30 1.83 3.57
CA ARG A 271 8.54 1.45 2.16
C ARG A 271 9.77 0.54 2.02
N MET A 272 10.83 0.83 2.77
CA MET A 272 12.00 -0.05 2.88
C MET A 272 11.61 -1.41 3.49
N ALA A 273 10.83 -1.41 4.57
CA ALA A 273 10.34 -2.63 5.21
C ALA A 273 9.51 -3.52 4.27
N ALA A 274 8.72 -2.94 3.36
CA ALA A 274 7.96 -3.71 2.37
C ALA A 274 8.86 -4.50 1.41
N VAL A 275 9.98 -3.90 0.98
CA VAL A 275 10.97 -4.57 0.13
C VAL A 275 11.72 -5.65 0.91
N MET A 276 12.15 -5.35 2.14
CA MET A 276 12.80 -6.33 3.02
C MET A 276 11.86 -7.50 3.37
N ALA A 277 10.57 -7.24 3.55
CA ALA A 277 9.58 -8.27 3.85
C ALA A 277 9.37 -9.21 2.64
N ALA A 278 9.49 -8.70 1.42
CA ALA A 278 9.43 -9.52 0.22
C ALA A 278 10.62 -10.49 0.18
N LYS A 279 11.83 -10.01 0.54
CA LYS A 279 13.00 -10.86 0.69
C LYS A 279 12.81 -11.91 1.79
N GLU A 280 12.32 -11.50 2.96
CA GLU A 280 12.09 -12.41 4.08
C GLU A 280 11.09 -13.53 3.71
N GLN A 281 10.00 -13.22 3.01
CA GLN A 281 9.06 -14.23 2.53
C GLN A 281 9.68 -15.18 1.52
N LEU A 282 10.47 -14.66 0.59
CA LEU A 282 11.20 -15.47 -0.37
C LEU A 282 12.24 -16.40 0.28
N ASP A 283 12.64 -16.12 1.53
CA ASP A 283 13.48 -16.98 2.39
C ASP A 283 12.66 -17.89 3.34
N GLY A 284 11.32 -17.80 3.29
CA GLY A 284 10.39 -18.58 4.11
C GLY A 284 10.00 -17.97 5.46
N GLY A 285 10.42 -16.72 5.73
CA GLY A 285 10.01 -15.96 6.90
C GLY A 285 8.75 -15.12 6.66
N LYS A 286 8.28 -14.41 7.69
CA LYS A 286 7.17 -13.46 7.62
C LYS A 286 7.10 -12.59 8.88
N GLY A 287 6.40 -11.46 8.80
CA GLY A 287 6.08 -10.66 9.98
C GLY A 287 5.10 -9.51 9.76
N ALA A 288 4.75 -8.86 10.86
CA ALA A 288 3.97 -7.63 10.88
C ALA A 288 4.88 -6.42 11.15
N TYR A 289 4.97 -5.49 10.20
CA TYR A 289 5.86 -4.34 10.27
C TYR A 289 5.14 -3.00 10.18
N GLY A 290 5.75 -1.96 10.75
CA GLY A 290 5.26 -0.59 10.65
C GLY A 290 5.23 0.12 11.99
N ALA A 291 4.34 1.10 12.13
CA ALA A 291 4.23 1.94 13.32
C ALA A 291 2.98 1.64 14.17
N ALA A 292 2.01 0.89 13.65
CA ALA A 292 0.84 0.51 14.42
C ALA A 292 1.20 -0.39 15.60
N SER A 293 0.41 -0.34 16.67
CA SER A 293 0.63 -1.17 17.87
C SER A 293 0.49 -2.68 17.61
N SER A 294 -0.09 -3.07 16.48
CA SER A 294 -0.19 -4.46 16.02
C SER A 294 1.02 -4.94 15.23
N ALA A 295 2.04 -4.10 15.02
CA ALA A 295 3.30 -4.48 14.38
C ALA A 295 4.25 -5.15 15.39
N ASP A 296 4.97 -6.17 14.93
CA ASP A 296 6.02 -6.86 15.69
C ASP A 296 7.30 -6.01 15.77
N ALA A 297 7.60 -5.26 14.70
CA ALA A 297 8.76 -4.39 14.58
C ALA A 297 8.52 -3.28 13.53
N ALA A 298 9.44 -2.32 13.43
CA ALA A 298 9.36 -1.29 12.38
C ALA A 298 9.69 -1.84 10.97
N ALA A 299 10.57 -2.84 10.90
CA ALA A 299 11.01 -3.51 9.68
C ALA A 299 11.54 -4.91 10.01
N PRO A 300 11.71 -5.81 9.02
CA PRO A 300 12.50 -7.04 9.19
C PRO A 300 13.91 -6.74 9.69
N SER A 301 14.59 -7.77 10.22
CA SER A 301 15.97 -7.61 10.67
C SER A 301 16.87 -7.16 9.54
N LEU A 302 17.75 -6.19 9.82
CA LEU A 302 18.73 -5.73 8.86
C LEU A 302 19.76 -6.84 8.57
N PRO A 303 20.35 -6.86 7.36
CA PRO A 303 21.51 -7.69 7.08
C PRO A 303 22.63 -7.40 8.10
N GLU A 304 23.33 -8.45 8.55
CA GLU A 304 24.41 -8.30 9.54
C GLU A 304 25.68 -7.60 8.98
N ASP A 305 25.75 -7.43 7.65
CA ASP A 305 26.93 -7.00 6.89
C ASP A 305 26.81 -5.60 6.25
N LEU A 306 25.89 -4.76 6.72
CA LEU A 306 25.78 -3.34 6.34
C LEU A 306 27.00 -2.49 6.71
#